data_AF-A0A3E4LVG2-F1
#
_entry.id   AF-A0A3E4LVG2-F1
#
_cell.length_a   1.000
_cell.length_b   1.000
_cell.length_c   1.000
_cell.angle_alpha   90.00
_cell.angle_beta   90.00
_cell.angle_gamma   90.00
#
_symmetry.space_group_name_H-M   'P 1'
#
loop_
_entity.id
_entity.type
_entity.pdbx_description
1 polymer ?
#
loop_
_entity_poly.entity_id
_entity_poly.type
_entity_poly.pdbx_seq_one_letter_code
_entity_poly.pdbx_strand_id
1 'polypeptide(L)' 'MNQRKLDDLDFYEKYLLNAGQAERDKYIEEHPDFLNDYPVSYEHRELLQDELYRKLLRRIRAYETGEKAEKKE' A
#
# COMPACT_ATOMS: atom_id res chain seq x y z
N MET A 1 9.78 11.02 -20.20
CA MET A 1 10.22 10.66 -18.84
C MET A 1 9.17 9.73 -18.26
N ASN A 2 9.39 8.41 -18.28
CA ASN A 2 8.49 7.45 -17.65
C ASN A 2 8.67 7.58 -16.13
N GLN A 3 7.97 8.52 -15.51
CA GLN A 3 7.76 8.51 -14.07
C GLN A 3 7.05 7.19 -13.77
N ARG A 4 7.79 6.17 -13.34
CA ARG A 4 7.21 5.07 -12.58
C ARG A 4 6.51 5.75 -11.41
N LYS A 5 5.19 5.92 -11.47
CA LYS A 5 4.40 6.25 -10.29
C LYS A 5 4.70 5.14 -9.30
N LEU A 6 5.49 5.43 -8.28
CA LEU A 6 5.63 4.51 -7.15
C LEU A 6 4.22 4.34 -6.62
N ASP A 7 3.72 3.10 -6.58
CA ASP A 7 2.49 2.80 -5.87
C ASP A 7 2.64 3.21 -4.41
N ASP A 8 1.55 3.64 -3.78
CA ASP A 8 1.57 4.07 -2.37
C ASP A 8 2.17 3.00 -1.44
N LEU A 9 1.93 1.71 -1.75
CA LEU A 9 2.54 0.58 -1.03
C LEU A 9 4.05 0.46 -1.24
N ASP A 10 4.57 0.79 -2.43
CA ASP A 10 6.00 0.79 -2.74
C ASP A 10 6.69 1.96 -2.02
N PHE A 11 6.05 3.13 -1.97
CA PHE A 11 6.51 4.26 -1.15
C PHE A 11 6.52 3.88 0.33
N TYR A 12 5.46 3.24 0.81
CA TYR A 12 5.36 2.79 2.19
C TYR A 12 6.50 1.83 2.55
N GLU A 13 6.76 0.82 1.72
CA GLU A 13 7.84 -0.15 1.95
C GLU A 13 9.23 0.52 2.00
N LYS A 14 9.47 1.50 1.13
CA LYS A 14 10.79 2.11 0.98
C LYS A 14 11.09 3.17 2.03
N TYR A 15 10.11 3.99 2.38
CA TYR A 15 10.31 5.18 3.21
C TYR A 15 9.64 5.09 4.58
N LEU A 16 8.46 4.46 4.68
CA LEU A 16 7.68 4.41 5.92
C LEU A 16 7.90 3.14 6.73
N LEU A 17 8.24 2.02 6.09
CA LEU A 17 8.45 0.73 6.77
C LEU A 17 9.61 0.78 7.78
N ASN A 18 10.68 1.48 7.40
CA ASN A 18 11.86 1.71 8.24
C ASN A 18 11.73 2.97 9.12
N ALA A 19 10.67 3.78 8.93
CA ALA A 19 10.43 4.96 9.73
C ALA A 19 9.83 4.59 11.10
N GLY A 20 10.00 5.46 12.08
CA GLY A 20 9.39 5.27 13.39
C GLY A 20 7.86 5.30 13.31
N GLN A 21 7.18 4.59 14.24
CA GLN A 21 5.72 4.57 14.32
C GLN A 21 5.11 5.99 14.30
N ALA A 22 5.74 6.93 14.99
CA ALA A 22 5.31 8.33 15.06
C ALA A 22 5.40 9.07 13.71
N GLU A 23 6.43 8.81 12.91
CA GLU A 23 6.56 9.42 11.57
C GLU A 23 5.54 8.84 10.60
N ARG A 24 5.22 7.55 10.74
CA ARG A 24 4.19 6.88 9.94
C ARG A 24 2.81 7.42 10.27
N ASP A 25 2.46 7.51 11.55
CA ASP A 25 1.18 8.06 11.99
C ASP A 25 1.03 9.50 11.47
N LYS A 26 2.06 10.33 11.69
CA LYS A 26 2.06 11.71 11.20
C LYS A 26 1.87 11.79 9.69
N TYR A 27 2.55 10.94 8.92
CA TYR A 27 2.43 10.94 7.46
C TYR A 27 1.03 10.53 7.00
N ILE A 28 0.41 9.52 7.63
CA ILE A 28 -0.95 9.07 7.28
C ILE A 28 -1.97 10.15 7.69
N GLU A 29 -1.77 10.83 8.82
CA GLU A 29 -2.60 11.98 9.23
C GLU A 29 -2.48 13.16 8.26
N GLU A 30 -1.26 13.47 7.78
CA GLU A 30 -1.01 14.55 6.82
C GLU A 30 -1.50 14.21 5.40
N HIS A 31 -1.61 12.92 5.07
CA HIS A 31 -2.03 12.44 3.74
C HIS A 31 -3.21 11.45 3.85
N PRO A 32 -4.45 11.94 4.05
CA PRO A 32 -5.63 11.07 4.08
C PRO A 32 -5.92 10.39 2.74
N ASP A 33 -5.42 10.95 1.63
CA ASP A 33 -5.48 10.33 0.29
C ASP A 33 -4.46 9.20 0.09
N PHE A 34 -3.52 9.00 1.04
CA PHE A 34 -2.50 7.96 0.94
C PHE A 34 -3.15 6.58 1.03
N LEU A 35 -2.91 5.73 0.02
CA LEU A 35 -3.56 4.43 -0.14
C LEU A 35 -5.07 4.49 -0.43
N ASN A 36 -5.61 5.64 -0.89
CA ASN A 36 -7.01 5.74 -1.33
C ASN A 36 -7.32 4.81 -2.52
N ASP A 37 -6.30 4.42 -3.28
CA ASP A 37 -6.37 3.42 -4.35
C ASP A 37 -6.50 1.97 -3.83
N TYR A 38 -6.40 1.77 -2.51
CA TYR A 38 -6.48 0.47 -1.86
C TYR A 38 -7.62 0.44 -0.84
N PRO A 39 -8.28 -0.71 -0.64
CA PRO A 39 -9.32 -0.87 0.37
C PRO A 39 -8.72 -1.02 1.77
N VAL A 40 -8.06 0.04 2.26
CA VAL A 40 -7.45 0.10 3.60
C VAL A 40 -8.15 1.15 4.46
N SER A 41 -8.55 0.77 5.66
CA SER A 41 -9.07 1.70 6.66
C SER A 41 -7.92 2.31 7.46
N TYR A 42 -8.04 3.59 7.84
CA TYR A 42 -7.08 4.26 8.73
C TYR A 42 -6.85 3.51 10.05
N GLU A 43 -7.89 2.83 10.56
CA GLU A 43 -7.82 1.98 11.75
C GLU A 43 -6.88 0.77 11.58
N HIS A 44 -6.68 0.28 10.36
CA HIS A 44 -5.87 -0.90 10.07
C HIS A 44 -4.47 -0.55 9.54
N ARG A 45 -4.03 0.70 9.69
CA ARG A 45 -2.71 1.16 9.22
C ARG A 45 -1.53 0.43 9.85
N GLU A 46 -1.70 -0.12 11.04
CA GLU A 46 -0.71 -0.98 11.70
C GLU A 46 -0.41 -2.25 10.90
N LEU A 47 -1.40 -2.79 10.18
CA LEU A 47 -1.22 -3.99 9.36
C LEU A 47 -0.32 -3.74 8.15
N LEU A 48 -0.14 -2.48 7.72
CA LEU A 48 0.78 -2.16 6.64
C LEU A 48 2.24 -2.48 6.99
N GLN A 49 2.58 -2.63 8.28
CA GLN A 49 3.88 -3.14 8.71
C GLN A 49 4.12 -4.56 8.19
N ASP A 50 3.06 -5.39 8.16
CA ASP A 50 3.13 -6.76 7.69
C ASP A 50 3.31 -6.83 6.17
N GLU A 51 4.30 -7.61 5.75
CA GLU A 51 4.53 -7.90 4.33
C GLU A 51 3.34 -8.65 3.72
N LEU A 52 2.72 -9.56 4.47
CA LEU A 52 1.57 -10.34 4.01
C LEU A 52 0.35 -9.45 3.71
N TYR A 53 0.10 -8.46 4.57
CA TYR A 53 -1.01 -7.53 4.37
C TYR A 53 -0.80 -6.66 3.12
N ARG A 54 0.41 -6.16 2.91
CA ARG A 54 0.77 -5.40 1.69
C ARG A 54 0.60 -6.24 0.42
N LYS A 55 1.04 -7.50 0.45
CA LYS A 55 0.82 -8.45 -0.66
C LYS A 55 -0.67 -8.73 -0.90
N LEU A 56 -1.46 -8.83 0.17
CA LEU A 56 -2.91 -9.01 0.07
C LEU A 56 -3.58 -7.82 -0.61
N LEU A 57 -3.25 -6.58 -0.19
CA LEU A 57 -3.77 -5.36 -0.80
C LEU A 57 -3.43 -5.28 -2.29
N ARG A 58 -2.19 -5.61 -2.69
CA ARG A 58 -1.79 -5.70 -4.10
C ARG A 58 -2.62 -6.72 -4.87
N ARG A 59 -2.89 -7.88 -4.26
CA ARG A 59 -3.76 -8.91 -4.86
C ARG A 59 -5.18 -8.39 -5.03
N ILE A 60 -5.77 -7.80 -3.99
CA ILE A 60 -7.14 -7.28 -4.04
C ILE A 60 -7.26 -6.24 -5.16
N ARG A 61 -6.33 -5.27 -5.24
CA ARG A 61 -6.30 -4.28 -6.32
C ARG A 61 -6.16 -4.93 -7.71
N ALA A 62 -5.30 -5.94 -7.86
CA ALA A 62 -5.18 -6.68 -9.12
C ALA A 62 -6.49 -7.41 -9.51
N TYR A 63 -7.19 -7.99 -8.52
CA TYR A 63 -8.51 -8.59 -8.73
C TYR A 63 -9.57 -7.55 -9.12
N GLU A 64 -9.58 -6.37 -8.48
CA GLU A 64 -10.54 -5.29 -8.76
C GLU A 64 -10.31 -4.63 -10.13
N THR A 65 -9.06 -4.45 -10.53
CA THR A 65 -8.69 -3.88 -11.84
C THR A 65 -8.84 -4.88 -12.99
N GLY A 66 -9.20 -6.14 -12.70
CA GLY A 66 -9.39 -7.16 -13.72
C GLY A 66 -8.09 -7.61 -14.40
N GLU A 67 -6.92 -7.26 -13.86
CA GLU A 67 -5.67 -7.93 -14.16
C GLU A 67 -5.80 -9.36 -13.62
N LYS A 68 -6.40 -10.22 -14.46
CA LYS A 68 -6.41 -11.65 -14.26
C LYS A 68 -4.97 -12.04 -13.93
N ALA A 69 -4.75 -12.46 -12.68
CA ALA A 69 -3.72 -13.41 -12.40
C ALA A 69 -4.05 -14.63 -13.27
N GLU A 70 -3.54 -14.61 -14.51
CA GLU A 70 -3.39 -15.78 -15.35
C GLU A 70 -2.57 -16.74 -14.48
N LYS A 71 -3.26 -17.58 -13.74
CA LYS A 71 -2.73 -18.85 -13.27
C LYS A 71 -2.38 -19.57 -14.56
N LYS A 72 -1.12 -19.43 -15.00
CA LYS A 72 -0.55 -20.36 -15.95
C LYS A 72 -0.50 -21.71 -15.23
N GLU A 73 -1.40 -22.55 -15.72
CA GLU A 73 -1.52 -23.99 -15.51
C GLU A 73 -0.18 -24.72 -15.57
#